data_AF-A0A7R8UL29-F1
#
_entry.id   AF-A0A7R8UL29-F1
#
_cell.length_a   1.000
_cell.length_b   1.000
_cell.length_c   1.000
_cell.angle_alpha   90.00
_cell.angle_beta   90.00
_cell.angle_gamma   90.00
#
_symmetry.space_group_name_H-M   'P 1'
#
loop_
_entity.id
_entity.type
_entity.pdbx_description
1 polymer ?
#
loop_
_entity_poly.entity_id
_entity_poly.type
_entity_poly.pdbx_seq_one_letter_code
_entity_poly.pdbx_strand_id
1 'polypeptide(L)'
;MVEKLAGEYSQYLKKTDIGKEINPICSSIEEMMARLEEFESLLVTVKIDSNSSIQQNIPQILAQKAEFDLLCQRIDSLERFVATVNENLNTMEKTIEIAEEELNVTDYSIKGLLKPLFNKSKSTNRPRSNLENGEFKTPILLKTSDYFNSESESVDKS
;
A
#
# COMPACT_ATOMS: atom_id res chain seq x y z
N MET A 1 -59.83 67.31 -26.38
CA MET A 1 -59.76 66.24 -25.34
C MET A 1 -59.04 65.00 -25.87
N VAL A 2 -59.43 64.48 -27.03
CA VAL A 2 -58.76 63.32 -27.69
C VAL A 2 -57.30 63.60 -28.03
N GLU A 3 -56.96 64.77 -28.56
CA GLU A 3 -55.56 65.12 -28.91
C GLU A 3 -54.63 65.19 -27.68
N LYS A 4 -55.14 65.72 -26.56
CA LYS A 4 -54.40 65.76 -25.30
C LYS A 4 -54.13 64.35 -24.77
N LEU A 5 -55.15 63.49 -24.80
CA LEU A 5 -55.02 62.08 -24.39
C LEU A 5 -54.05 61.32 -25.31
N ALA A 6 -54.16 61.49 -26.62
CA ALA A 6 -53.24 60.90 -27.59
C ALA A 6 -51.79 61.39 -27.37
N GLY A 7 -51.61 62.68 -27.02
CA GLY A 7 -50.31 63.24 -26.66
C GLY A 7 -49.72 62.63 -25.38
N GLU A 8 -50.54 62.43 -24.35
CA GLU A 8 -50.12 61.82 -23.07
C GLU A 8 -49.74 60.34 -23.26
N TYR A 9 -50.51 59.55 -24.01
CA TYR A 9 -50.17 58.16 -24.35
C TYR A 9 -48.93 58.06 -25.24
N SER A 10 -48.78 58.96 -26.21
CA SER A 10 -47.56 59.02 -27.03
C SER A 10 -46.33 59.35 -26.19
N GLN A 11 -46.45 60.26 -25.21
CA GLN A 11 -45.37 60.54 -24.26
C GLN A 11 -45.07 59.35 -23.35
N TYR A 12 -46.08 58.64 -22.87
CA TYR A 12 -45.88 57.44 -22.04
C TYR A 12 -45.08 56.38 -22.79
N LEU A 13 -45.47 56.04 -24.03
CA LEU A 13 -44.75 55.08 -24.86
C LEU A 13 -43.33 55.54 -25.26
N LYS A 14 -43.10 56.85 -25.38
CA LYS A 14 -41.76 57.42 -25.62
C LYS A 14 -40.88 57.47 -24.37
N LYS A 15 -41.47 57.60 -23.18
CA LYS A 15 -40.76 57.68 -21.90
C LYS A 15 -40.49 56.30 -21.31
N THR A 16 -41.40 55.35 -21.52
CA THR A 16 -41.22 53.94 -21.16
C THR A 16 -40.30 53.31 -22.19
N ASP A 17 -39.02 53.29 -21.87
CA ASP A 17 -38.01 52.60 -22.66
C ASP A 17 -38.13 51.09 -22.39
N ILE A 18 -39.03 50.45 -23.12
CA ILE A 18 -39.29 49.00 -23.05
C ILE A 18 -37.98 48.21 -23.26
N GLY A 19 -37.04 48.75 -24.03
CA GLY A 19 -35.72 48.16 -24.22
C GLY A 19 -34.93 48.05 -22.92
N LYS A 20 -35.06 48.98 -21.99
CA LYS A 20 -34.40 48.92 -20.67
C LYS A 20 -34.97 47.82 -19.76
N GLU A 21 -36.21 47.41 -19.97
CA GLU A 21 -36.83 46.32 -19.21
C GLU A 21 -36.58 44.97 -19.88
N ILE A 22 -36.62 44.90 -21.21
CA ILE A 22 -36.47 43.65 -21.96
C ILE A 22 -35.00 43.21 -22.11
N ASN A 23 -34.07 44.14 -22.37
CA ASN A 23 -32.67 43.78 -22.64
C ASN A 23 -32.00 43.03 -21.48
N PRO A 24 -32.17 43.42 -20.20
CA PRO A 24 -31.62 42.65 -19.08
C PRO A 24 -32.17 41.22 -19.01
N ILE A 25 -33.45 41.03 -19.36
CA ILE A 25 -34.08 39.71 -19.41
C ILE A 25 -33.45 38.88 -20.53
N CYS A 26 -33.30 39.44 -21.73
CA CYS A 26 -32.64 38.75 -22.84
C CYS A 26 -31.19 38.37 -22.50
N SER A 27 -30.41 39.28 -21.93
CA SER A 27 -29.03 39.00 -21.50
C SER A 27 -28.97 37.92 -20.41
N SER A 28 -29.91 37.91 -19.47
CA SER A 28 -29.98 36.85 -18.46
C SER A 28 -30.33 35.48 -19.08
N ILE A 29 -31.21 35.44 -20.08
CA ILE A 29 -31.52 34.22 -20.82
C ILE A 29 -30.28 33.71 -21.56
N GLU A 30 -29.54 34.59 -22.24
CA GLU A 30 -28.29 34.23 -22.94
C GLU A 30 -27.25 33.67 -21.96
N GLU A 31 -27.07 34.30 -20.81
CA GLU A 31 -26.17 33.80 -19.76
C GLU A 31 -26.61 32.42 -19.24
N MET A 32 -27.91 32.22 -18.98
CA MET A 32 -28.43 30.93 -18.54
C MET A 32 -28.26 29.84 -19.60
N MET A 33 -28.44 30.16 -20.89
CA MET A 33 -28.19 29.22 -21.98
C MET A 33 -26.72 28.80 -22.02
N ALA A 34 -25.80 29.76 -21.95
CA ALA A 34 -24.36 29.47 -21.91
C ALA A 34 -23.98 28.58 -20.71
N ARG A 35 -24.56 28.84 -19.53
CA ARG A 35 -24.35 28.01 -18.33
C ARG A 35 -24.93 26.60 -18.47
N LEU A 36 -26.04 26.43 -19.19
CA LEU A 36 -26.62 25.11 -19.46
C LEU A 36 -25.73 24.29 -20.41
N GLU A 37 -25.16 24.92 -21.44
CA GLU A 37 -24.20 24.27 -22.34
C GLU A 37 -22.94 23.81 -21.57
N GLU A 38 -22.41 24.67 -20.68
CA GLU A 38 -21.29 24.31 -19.82
C GLU A 38 -21.66 23.13 -18.89
N PHE A 39 -22.85 23.18 -18.28
CA PHE A 39 -23.31 22.11 -17.40
C PHE A 39 -23.48 20.78 -18.13
N GLU A 40 -23.98 20.80 -19.37
CA GLU A 40 -24.06 19.61 -20.22
C GLU A 40 -22.67 19.03 -20.51
N SER A 41 -21.71 19.89 -20.86
CA SER A 41 -20.32 19.49 -21.07
C SER A 41 -19.73 18.81 -19.83
N LEU A 42 -19.93 19.41 -18.64
CA LEU A 42 -19.46 18.83 -17.38
C LEU A 42 -20.11 17.48 -17.08
N LEU A 43 -21.42 17.31 -17.36
CA LEU A 43 -22.10 16.03 -17.20
C LEU A 43 -21.51 14.95 -18.11
N VAL A 44 -21.17 15.30 -19.35
CA VAL A 44 -20.49 14.39 -20.28
C VAL A 44 -19.13 13.98 -19.72
N THR A 45 -18.34 14.94 -19.23
CA THR A 45 -17.03 14.65 -18.62
C THR A 45 -17.16 13.71 -17.41
N VAL A 46 -18.08 14.00 -16.49
CA VAL A 46 -18.32 13.16 -15.30
C VAL A 46 -18.75 11.75 -15.70
N LYS A 47 -19.61 11.62 -16.72
CA LYS A 47 -20.04 10.31 -17.22
C LYS A 47 -18.88 9.52 -17.81
N ILE A 48 -18.02 10.16 -18.60
CA ILE A 48 -16.84 9.51 -19.20
C ILE A 48 -15.89 9.06 -18.09
N ASP A 49 -15.60 9.91 -17.12
CA ASP A 49 -14.68 9.60 -16.02
C ASP A 49 -15.21 8.49 -15.11
N SER A 50 -16.51 8.54 -14.78
CA SER A 50 -17.19 7.47 -14.04
C SER A 50 -17.13 6.15 -14.80
N ASN A 51 -17.39 6.16 -16.10
CA ASN A 51 -17.32 4.96 -16.92
C ASN A 51 -15.89 4.41 -17.02
N SER A 52 -14.89 5.27 -17.18
CA SER A 52 -13.47 4.88 -17.15
C SER A 52 -13.10 4.22 -15.81
N SER A 53 -13.53 4.81 -14.71
CA SER A 53 -13.27 4.29 -13.36
C SER A 53 -13.91 2.92 -13.13
N ILE A 54 -15.18 2.76 -13.51
CA ILE A 54 -15.94 1.53 -13.29
C ILE A 54 -15.53 0.41 -14.26
N GLN A 55 -15.32 0.73 -15.54
CA GLN A 55 -15.08 -0.28 -16.57
C GLN A 55 -13.61 -0.64 -16.76
N GLN A 56 -12.68 0.25 -16.38
CA GLN A 56 -11.26 0.03 -16.59
C GLN A 56 -10.48 0.02 -15.27
N ASN A 57 -10.47 1.15 -14.55
CA ASN A 57 -9.55 1.32 -13.43
C ASN A 57 -9.82 0.32 -12.29
N ILE A 58 -11.07 0.20 -11.85
CA ILE A 58 -11.44 -0.72 -10.76
C ILE A 58 -11.16 -2.19 -11.15
N PRO A 59 -11.62 -2.69 -12.31
CA PRO A 59 -11.30 -4.06 -12.73
C PRO A 59 -9.79 -4.34 -12.84
N GLN A 60 -9.00 -3.40 -13.36
CA GLN A 60 -7.55 -3.56 -13.47
C GLN A 60 -6.88 -3.65 -12.11
N ILE A 61 -7.27 -2.82 -11.14
CA ILE A 61 -6.77 -2.89 -9.77
C ILE A 61 -7.16 -4.22 -9.12
N LEU A 62 -8.41 -4.66 -9.32
CA LEU A 62 -8.87 -5.95 -8.79
C LEU A 62 -8.14 -7.14 -9.41
N ALA A 63 -7.77 -7.07 -10.69
CA ALA A 63 -6.99 -8.10 -11.35
C ALA A 63 -5.59 -8.27 -10.73
N GLN A 64 -4.98 -7.18 -10.23
CA GLN A 64 -3.68 -7.22 -9.55
C GLN A 64 -3.75 -7.80 -8.13
N LYS A 65 -4.96 -7.90 -7.54
CA LYS A 65 -5.13 -8.36 -6.16
C LYS A 65 -4.51 -9.73 -5.92
N ALA A 66 -4.71 -10.69 -6.83
CA ALA A 66 -4.21 -12.05 -6.65
C ALA A 66 -2.67 -12.09 -6.61
N GLU A 67 -2.00 -11.32 -7.48
CA GLU A 67 -0.54 -11.21 -7.49
C GLU A 67 -0.02 -10.52 -6.23
N PHE A 68 -0.71 -9.48 -5.78
CA PHE A 68 -0.36 -8.78 -4.54
C PHE A 68 -0.52 -9.68 -3.31
N ASP A 69 -1.62 -10.42 -3.21
CA ASP A 69 -1.87 -11.38 -2.13
C ASP A 69 -0.78 -12.47 -2.12
N LEU A 70 -0.37 -12.98 -3.29
CA LEU A 70 0.72 -13.93 -3.42
C LEU A 70 2.07 -13.34 -2.97
N LEU A 71 2.35 -12.08 -3.33
CA LEU A 71 3.56 -11.39 -2.90
C LEU A 71 3.59 -11.22 -1.38
N CYS A 72 2.48 -10.81 -0.76
CA CYS A 72 2.36 -10.72 0.69
C CYS A 72 2.64 -12.08 1.36
N GLN A 73 2.05 -13.17 0.85
CA GLN A 73 2.29 -14.52 1.38
C GLN A 73 3.77 -14.93 1.29
N ARG A 74 4.45 -14.57 0.19
CA ARG A 74 5.89 -14.83 0.02
C ARG A 74 6.72 -14.02 1.03
N ILE A 75 6.36 -12.76 1.26
CA ILE A 75 7.03 -11.90 2.25
C ILE A 75 6.86 -12.49 3.66
N ASP A 76 5.63 -12.83 4.06
CA ASP A 76 5.36 -13.41 5.37
C ASP A 76 6.11 -14.74 5.58
N SER A 77 6.21 -15.56 4.53
CA SER A 77 6.92 -16.84 4.59
C SER A 77 8.43 -16.63 4.76
N LEU A 78 9.00 -15.64 4.07
CA LEU A 78 10.39 -15.26 4.23
C LEU A 78 10.66 -14.70 5.64
N GLU A 79 9.78 -13.85 6.17
CA GLU A 79 9.90 -13.30 7.52
C GLU A 79 9.94 -14.40 8.58
N ARG A 80 9.00 -15.37 8.50
CA ARG A 80 8.99 -16.54 9.40
C ARG A 80 10.26 -17.36 9.28
N PHE A 81 10.76 -17.57 8.05
CA PHE A 81 12.00 -18.30 7.83
C PHE A 81 13.20 -17.58 8.47
N VAL A 82 13.34 -16.28 8.25
CA VAL A 82 14.43 -15.47 8.84
C VAL A 82 14.36 -15.49 10.37
N ALA A 83 13.16 -15.38 10.95
CA ALA A 83 12.97 -15.49 12.40
C ALA A 83 13.43 -16.85 12.93
N THR A 84 13.10 -17.93 12.22
CA THR A 84 13.51 -19.29 12.60
C THR A 84 15.02 -19.48 12.49
N VAL A 85 15.65 -18.98 11.44
CA VAL A 85 17.12 -19.00 11.29
C VAL A 85 17.80 -18.23 12.41
N ASN A 86 17.27 -17.05 12.77
CA ASN A 86 17.78 -16.26 13.88
C ASN A 86 17.71 -17.02 15.22
N GLU A 87 16.58 -17.68 15.52
CA GLU A 87 16.44 -18.49 16.73
C GLU A 87 17.45 -19.66 16.79
N ASN A 88 17.67 -20.34 15.66
CA ASN A 88 18.67 -21.40 15.54
C ASN A 88 20.09 -20.88 15.77
N LEU A 89 20.45 -19.74 15.17
CA LEU A 89 21.76 -19.13 15.37
C LEU A 89 21.97 -18.72 16.83
N ASN A 90 20.97 -18.10 17.46
CA ASN A 90 21.04 -17.76 18.89
C ASN A 90 21.20 -19.00 19.79
N THR A 91 20.56 -20.11 19.42
CA THR A 91 20.69 -21.38 20.16
C THR A 91 22.08 -21.98 19.99
N MET A 92 22.60 -21.97 18.76
CA MET A 92 23.96 -22.45 18.46
C MET A 92 25.02 -21.58 19.15
N GLU A 93 24.86 -20.26 19.13
CA GLU A 93 25.76 -19.32 19.81
C GLU A 93 25.83 -19.59 21.31
N LYS A 94 24.69 -19.77 21.99
CA LYS A 94 24.66 -20.12 23.42
C LYS A 94 25.36 -21.45 23.71
N THR A 95 25.19 -22.43 22.82
CA THR A 95 25.82 -23.76 22.97
C THR A 95 27.34 -23.62 22.84
N ILE A 96 27.81 -22.85 21.86
CA ILE A 96 29.24 -22.57 21.65
C ILE A 96 29.80 -21.76 22.83
N GLU A 97 29.08 -20.75 23.32
CA GLU A 97 29.47 -19.96 24.49
C GLU A 97 29.76 -20.84 25.71
N ILE A 98 28.88 -21.80 25.99
CA ILE A 98 29.04 -22.74 27.09
C ILE A 98 30.26 -23.65 26.86
N ALA A 99 30.44 -24.18 25.65
CA ALA A 99 31.58 -25.06 25.35
C ALA A 99 32.93 -24.31 25.42
N GLU A 100 32.98 -23.07 24.95
CA GLU A 100 34.16 -22.20 25.05
C GLU A 100 34.52 -21.87 26.50
N GLU A 101 33.51 -21.61 27.34
CA GLU A 101 33.68 -21.38 28.78
C GLU A 101 34.21 -22.64 29.48
N GLU A 102 33.64 -23.82 29.20
CA GLU A 102 34.10 -25.11 29.75
C GLU A 102 35.54 -25.46 29.33
N LEU A 103 35.93 -25.11 28.09
CA LEU A 103 37.25 -25.41 27.53
C LEU A 103 38.29 -24.29 27.74
N ASN A 104 37.93 -23.17 28.36
CA ASN A 104 38.76 -21.95 28.48
C ASN A 104 39.31 -21.42 27.14
N VAL A 105 38.57 -21.62 26.04
CA VAL A 105 38.97 -21.17 24.70
C VAL A 105 38.30 -19.83 24.40
N THR A 106 39.04 -18.73 24.41
CA THR A 106 38.47 -17.37 24.28
C THR A 106 38.96 -16.57 23.07
N ASP A 107 40.08 -16.96 22.43
CA ASP A 107 40.78 -16.14 21.43
C ASP A 107 40.41 -16.42 19.95
N TYR A 108 39.74 -17.55 19.63
CA TYR A 108 39.43 -17.96 18.24
C TYR A 108 37.92 -18.20 18.00
N SER A 109 37.08 -17.49 18.74
CA SER A 109 35.64 -17.73 18.72
C SER A 109 34.96 -17.24 17.43
N ILE A 110 34.01 -18.05 16.93
CA ILE A 110 33.05 -17.71 15.86
C ILE A 110 32.26 -16.43 16.22
N LYS A 111 32.23 -16.03 17.50
CA LYS A 111 31.78 -14.71 17.97
C LYS A 111 32.38 -13.56 17.17
N GLY A 112 33.63 -13.65 16.70
CA GLY A 112 34.26 -12.61 15.89
C GLY A 112 33.59 -12.39 14.53
N LEU A 113 33.04 -13.45 13.94
CA LEU A 113 32.45 -13.44 12.60
C LEU A 113 30.98 -12.97 12.59
N LEU A 114 30.25 -13.17 13.69
CA LEU A 114 28.80 -12.89 13.80
C LEU A 114 28.46 -11.56 14.50
N LYS A 115 29.45 -10.87 15.07
CA LYS A 115 29.31 -9.58 15.78
C LYS A 115 28.52 -8.47 15.07
N PRO A 116 28.52 -8.33 13.73
CA PRO A 116 27.77 -7.25 13.08
C PRO A 116 26.24 -7.42 13.11
N LEU A 117 25.74 -8.63 13.40
CA LEU A 117 24.32 -8.98 13.23
C LEU A 117 23.52 -9.05 14.55
N PHE A 118 24.18 -9.07 15.71
CA PHE A 118 23.51 -9.42 16.97
C PHE A 118 23.78 -8.41 18.10
N ASN A 119 22.70 -7.81 18.62
CA ASN A 119 22.73 -6.92 19.78
C ASN A 119 22.90 -7.72 21.08
N LYS A 120 23.84 -7.30 21.93
CA LYS A 120 24.29 -7.99 23.16
C LYS A 120 23.15 -8.29 24.15
N SER A 121 22.91 -9.57 24.42
CA SER A 121 22.16 -10.05 25.58
C SER A 121 23.05 -10.06 26.84
N LYS A 122 22.48 -9.72 28.01
CA LYS A 122 23.18 -9.66 29.30
C LYS A 122 23.37 -11.07 29.89
N SER A 123 24.62 -11.42 30.19
CA SER A 123 25.01 -12.68 30.85
C SER A 123 24.48 -12.79 32.29
N THR A 124 24.09 -14.00 32.70
CA THR A 124 23.61 -14.35 34.05
C THR A 124 24.59 -15.32 34.69
N ASN A 125 25.08 -15.03 35.89
CA ASN A 125 26.11 -15.75 36.65
C ASN A 125 25.70 -17.15 37.17
N ARG A 126 25.41 -18.12 36.32
CA ARG A 126 25.41 -19.55 36.71
C ARG A 126 26.28 -20.34 35.73
N PRO A 127 27.06 -21.34 36.20
CA PRO A 127 27.74 -22.26 35.29
C PRO A 127 26.65 -23.00 34.52
N ARG A 128 26.53 -22.68 33.23
CA ARG A 128 25.69 -23.42 32.29
C ARG A 128 26.55 -24.53 31.71
N SER A 129 26.01 -25.73 31.60
CA SER A 129 26.66 -26.85 30.90
C SER A 129 25.72 -27.37 29.82
N ASN A 130 26.28 -27.79 28.69
CA ASN A 130 25.54 -28.43 27.59
C ASN A 130 25.33 -29.94 27.83
N LEU A 131 25.81 -30.48 28.95
CA LEU A 131 25.72 -31.90 29.27
C LEU A 131 24.42 -32.20 30.03
N GLU A 132 23.63 -33.12 29.50
CA GLU A 132 22.56 -33.78 30.24
C GLU A 132 23.01 -35.21 30.55
N ASN A 133 23.10 -35.57 31.84
CA ASN A 133 23.60 -36.88 32.31
C ASN A 133 25.01 -37.26 31.79
N GLY A 134 25.85 -36.26 31.49
CA GLY A 134 27.21 -36.46 30.97
C GLY A 134 27.29 -36.64 29.46
N GLU A 135 26.17 -36.59 28.73
CA GLU A 135 26.14 -36.64 27.27
C GLU A 135 25.77 -35.27 26.70
N PHE A 136 26.49 -34.86 25.64
CA PHE A 136 26.16 -33.65 24.90
C PHE A 136 24.91 -33.88 24.06
N LYS A 137 23.90 -33.02 24.24
CA LYS A 137 22.73 -33.01 23.37
C LYS A 137 22.86 -31.93 22.31
N THR A 138 22.97 -32.37 21.05
CA THR A 138 22.97 -31.46 19.90
C THR A 138 21.66 -30.66 19.86
N PRO A 139 21.71 -29.33 19.72
CA PRO A 139 20.53 -28.52 19.53
C PRO A 139 19.76 -28.96 18.28
N ILE A 140 18.43 -28.98 18.38
CA ILE A 140 17.57 -29.20 17.22
C ILE A 140 17.58 -27.90 16.40
N LEU A 141 18.25 -27.94 15.26
CA LEU A 141 18.33 -26.81 14.33
C LEU A 141 17.40 -27.04 13.13
N LEU A 142 16.96 -25.95 12.52
CA LEU A 142 16.24 -26.01 11.24
C LEU A 142 17.07 -26.74 10.20
N LYS A 143 16.43 -27.70 9.52
CA LYS A 143 16.99 -28.32 8.33
C LYS A 143 16.56 -27.51 7.13
N THR A 144 17.53 -27.03 6.35
CA THR A 144 17.27 -26.28 5.13
C THR A 144 16.47 -27.09 4.11
N SER A 145 16.60 -28.43 4.11
CA SER A 145 15.77 -29.33 3.30
C SER A 145 14.27 -29.16 3.52
N ASP A 146 13.85 -28.77 4.74
CA ASP A 146 12.44 -28.70 5.11
C ASP A 146 11.79 -27.40 4.55
N TYR A 147 12.61 -26.43 4.12
CA TYR A 147 12.17 -25.15 3.56
C TYR A 147 12.52 -24.99 2.07
N PHE A 148 13.59 -25.64 1.62
CA PHE A 148 14.06 -25.64 0.23
C PHE A 148 13.95 -27.05 -0.33
N ASN A 149 12.75 -27.59 -0.41
CA ASN A 149 12.53 -28.80 -1.20
C ASN A 149 12.74 -28.48 -2.68
N SER A 150 13.55 -29.29 -3.34
CA SER A 150 13.84 -29.24 -4.76
C SER A 150 12.62 -29.68 -5.58
N GLU A 151 11.60 -28.83 -5.71
CA GLU A 151 10.75 -28.85 -6.91
C GLU A 151 11.51 -28.19 -8.06
N SER A 152 12.62 -28.82 -8.42
CA SER A 152 13.31 -28.64 -9.68
C SER A 152 13.35 -30.01 -10.38
N GLU A 153 12.21 -30.69 -10.47
CA GLU A 153 12.11 -31.95 -11.23
C GLU A 153 10.65 -32.29 -11.57
N SER A 154 10.11 -31.62 -12.60
CA SER A 154 9.31 -32.23 -13.68
C SER A 154 8.65 -31.15 -14.55
N VAL A 155 9.44 -30.46 -15.39
CA VAL A 155 8.95 -30.06 -16.71
C VAL A 155 9.67 -30.98 -17.68
N ASP A 156 9.24 -32.24 -17.70
CA ASP A 156 9.61 -33.17 -18.75
C ASP A 156 8.64 -32.99 -19.92
N LYS A 157 9.20 -33.17 -21.10
CA LYS A 157 8.66 -32.90 -22.43
C LYS A 157 7.30 -33.55 -22.69
N SER A 158 6.41 -32.85 -23.40
CA SER A 158 5.83 -33.26 -24.70
C SER A 158 4.93 -32.15 -25.27
#